data_AF-V4YEG7-F1
#
_entry.id   AF-V4YEG7-F1
#
_cell.length_a   1.000
_cell.length_b   1.000
_cell.length_c   1.000
_cell.angle_alpha   90.00
_cell.angle_beta   90.00
_cell.angle_gamma   90.00
#
_symmetry.space_group_name_H-M   'P 1'
#
loop_
_entity.id
_entity.type
_entity.pdbx_description
1 polymer ?
#
loop_
_entity_poly.entity_id
_entity_poly.type
_entity_poly.pdbx_seq_one_letter_code
_entity_poly.pdbx_strand_id
1 'polypeptide(L)'
;MSEIPLTDEETRVIFAGEAAANLRSLEGSEQEQIISRLVSVLESESPPSAMVHERIGLLDIYTAGDQIRLYTRVVDEIPRGDDKYHLVYLFYIDDDHEYDRKELATYNQTAEAKLQEATSLETVQDVDAYLDTMNALDADDLRDLLD
;
A
#
# COMPACT_ATOMS: atom_id res chain seq x y z
N MET A 1 -28.58 18.36 8.46
CA MET A 1 -27.73 17.54 7.58
C MET A 1 -26.41 18.29 7.51
N SER A 2 -25.36 17.78 8.17
CA SER A 2 -24.04 18.38 8.07
C SER A 2 -23.45 17.98 6.73
N GLU A 3 -23.13 18.95 5.90
CA GLU A 3 -22.26 18.77 4.75
C GLU A 3 -20.86 18.50 5.31
N ILE A 4 -20.48 17.21 5.37
CA ILE A 4 -19.10 16.82 5.58
C ILE A 4 -18.38 17.24 4.29
N PRO A 5 -17.38 18.13 4.34
CA PRO A 5 -16.61 18.45 3.15
C PRO A 5 -15.83 17.20 2.75
N LEU A 6 -16.15 16.66 1.58
CA LEU A 6 -15.38 15.62 0.89
C LEU A 6 -14.06 16.25 0.43
N THR A 7 -13.13 16.44 1.35
CA THR A 7 -11.71 16.38 1.02
C THR A 7 -11.30 14.91 1.15
N ASP A 8 -11.90 14.05 0.33
CA ASP A 8 -11.66 12.61 0.36
C ASP A 8 -10.35 12.35 -0.39
N GLU A 9 -9.23 12.57 0.28
CA GLU A 9 -8.01 11.87 -0.13
C GLU A 9 -8.25 10.38 0.11
N GLU A 10 -8.32 9.60 -0.96
CA GLU A 10 -8.66 8.19 -0.93
C GLU A 10 -7.41 7.35 -1.16
N THR A 11 -6.84 6.88 -0.05
CA THR A 11 -5.70 5.97 -0.08
C THR A 11 -6.20 4.53 -0.19
N ARG A 12 -5.72 3.80 -1.18
CA ARG A 12 -6.02 2.38 -1.38
C ARG A 12 -4.75 1.53 -1.32
N VAL A 13 -4.89 0.30 -0.80
CA VAL A 13 -3.81 -0.69 -0.77
C VAL A 13 -4.09 -1.81 -1.77
N ILE A 14 -3.07 -2.17 -2.53
CA ILE A 14 -3.10 -3.32 -3.43
C ILE A 14 -2.07 -4.34 -2.94
N PHE A 15 -2.52 -5.54 -2.60
CA PHE A 15 -1.62 -6.66 -2.31
C PHE A 15 -1.10 -7.23 -3.63
N ALA A 16 0.12 -6.88 -3.97
CA ALA A 16 0.80 -7.31 -5.18
C ALA A 16 1.77 -8.47 -4.88
N GLY A 17 2.00 -9.32 -5.88
CA GLY A 17 2.93 -10.43 -5.75
C GLY A 17 2.50 -11.44 -4.69
N GLU A 18 3.35 -11.67 -3.70
CA GLU A 18 3.18 -12.73 -2.70
C GLU A 18 2.63 -12.22 -1.35
N ALA A 19 2.50 -10.89 -1.19
CA ALA A 19 2.09 -10.27 0.07
C ALA A 19 0.80 -10.83 0.68
N ALA A 20 -0.22 -11.11 -0.15
CA ALA A 20 -1.47 -11.71 0.32
C ALA A 20 -1.27 -13.12 0.89
N ALA A 21 -0.36 -13.91 0.29
CA ALA A 21 -0.01 -15.22 0.78
C ALA A 21 0.86 -15.13 2.04
N ASN A 22 1.84 -14.21 2.07
CA ASN A 22 2.68 -13.96 3.25
C ASN A 22 1.81 -13.59 4.45
N LEU A 23 0.88 -12.63 4.30
CA LEU A 23 0.00 -12.21 5.38
C LEU A 23 -0.77 -13.41 5.97
N ARG A 24 -1.36 -14.26 5.12
CA ARG A 24 -2.14 -15.42 5.58
C ARG A 24 -1.31 -16.49 6.28
N SER A 25 0.01 -16.53 6.05
CA SER A 25 0.90 -17.49 6.72
C SER A 25 1.40 -17.04 8.09
N LEU A 26 1.26 -15.75 8.43
CA LEU A 26 1.71 -15.19 9.71
C LEU A 26 0.78 -15.56 10.87
N GLU A 27 1.28 -15.38 12.10
CA GLU A 27 0.44 -15.54 13.29
C GLU A 27 -0.59 -14.41 13.39
N GLY A 28 -1.72 -14.67 14.05
CA GLY A 28 -2.83 -13.71 14.13
C GLY A 28 -2.42 -12.33 14.70
N SER A 29 -1.53 -12.30 15.69
CA SER A 29 -1.01 -11.05 16.25
C SER A 29 -0.11 -10.26 15.30
N GLU A 30 0.57 -10.94 14.36
CA GLU A 30 1.40 -10.29 13.34
C GLU A 30 0.51 -9.75 12.22
N GLN A 31 -0.49 -10.53 11.80
CA GLN A 31 -1.53 -10.08 10.89
C GLN A 31 -2.23 -8.82 11.41
N GLU A 32 -2.60 -8.82 12.70
CA GLU A 32 -3.22 -7.68 13.38
C GLU A 32 -2.32 -6.43 13.35
N GLN A 33 -1.02 -6.58 13.62
CA GLN A 33 -0.06 -5.47 13.57
C GLN A 33 0.07 -4.89 12.16
N ILE A 34 0.14 -5.75 11.14
CA ILE A 34 0.28 -5.33 9.74
C ILE A 34 -0.99 -4.61 9.28
N ILE A 35 -2.15 -5.21 9.52
CA ILE A 35 -3.43 -4.63 9.12
C ILE A 35 -3.66 -3.31 9.85
N SER A 36 -3.44 -3.26 11.16
CA SER A 36 -3.55 -2.02 11.93
C SER A 36 -2.61 -0.93 11.40
N ARG A 37 -1.40 -1.32 10.97
CA ARG A 37 -0.46 -0.38 10.37
C ARG A 37 -0.97 0.15 9.04
N LEU A 38 -1.47 -0.72 8.16
CA LEU A 38 -2.02 -0.29 6.87
C LEU A 38 -3.25 0.61 7.06
N VAL A 39 -4.18 0.24 7.94
CA VAL A 39 -5.34 1.10 8.30
C VAL A 39 -4.86 2.47 8.78
N SER A 40 -3.83 2.54 9.63
CA SER A 40 -3.28 3.83 10.09
C SER A 40 -2.70 4.70 8.97
N VAL A 41 -2.20 4.08 7.90
CA VAL A 41 -1.70 4.79 6.72
C VAL A 41 -2.88 5.30 5.89
N LEU A 42 -3.93 4.50 5.75
CA LEU A 42 -5.08 4.80 4.90
C LEU A 42 -5.95 5.93 5.46
N GLU A 43 -6.02 6.02 6.79
CA GLU A 43 -6.82 7.04 7.50
C GLU A 43 -6.00 8.26 7.92
N SER A 44 -4.74 8.36 7.47
CA SER A 44 -3.89 9.50 7.79
C SER A 44 -4.35 10.75 7.04
N GLU A 45 -4.32 11.91 7.70
CA GLU A 45 -4.47 13.23 7.04
C GLU A 45 -3.20 13.64 6.26
N SER A 46 -2.19 12.77 6.18
CA SER A 46 -0.97 13.01 5.44
C SER A 46 -0.82 11.97 4.34
N PRO A 47 -0.23 12.34 3.18
CA PRO A 47 0.01 11.38 2.11
C PRO A 47 0.80 10.16 2.61
N PRO A 48 0.53 8.96 2.10
CA PRO A 48 1.15 7.73 2.58
C PRO A 48 2.69 7.80 2.51
N SER A 49 3.27 8.54 1.56
CA SER A 49 4.73 8.69 1.46
C SER A 49 5.38 9.42 2.63
N ALA A 50 4.62 10.22 3.39
CA ALA A 50 5.08 10.92 4.58
C ALA A 50 5.30 9.97 5.76
N MET A 51 4.68 8.79 5.74
CA MET A 51 4.74 7.79 6.81
C MET A 51 5.79 6.71 6.56
N VAL A 52 6.55 6.82 5.46
CA VAL A 52 7.58 5.85 5.05
C VAL A 52 8.75 5.92 6.03
N HIS A 53 9.16 4.76 6.54
CA HIS A 53 10.27 4.63 7.49
C HIS A 53 11.63 4.70 6.79
N GLU A 54 11.77 3.96 5.69
CA GLU A 54 13.02 3.84 4.94
C GLU A 54 12.72 3.70 3.43
N ARG A 55 13.68 4.11 2.58
CA ARG A 55 13.62 3.88 1.13
C ARG A 55 14.83 3.10 0.65
N ILE A 56 14.60 2.06 -0.13
CA ILE A 56 15.65 1.25 -0.77
C ILE A 56 15.35 1.17 -2.27
N GLY A 57 16.07 1.97 -3.06
CA GLY A 57 15.79 2.09 -4.49
C GLY A 57 14.42 2.73 -4.72
N LEU A 58 13.52 2.01 -5.39
CA LEU A 58 12.12 2.38 -5.63
C LEU A 58 11.15 1.83 -4.57
N LEU A 59 11.66 1.08 -3.58
CA LEU A 59 10.83 0.53 -2.52
C LEU A 59 10.71 1.52 -1.36
N ASP A 60 9.48 1.72 -0.93
CA ASP A 60 9.09 2.46 0.25
C ASP A 60 8.78 1.44 1.37
N ILE A 61 9.45 1.56 2.50
CA ILE A 61 9.36 0.58 3.59
C ILE A 61 8.54 1.18 4.73
N TYR A 62 7.47 0.49 5.13
CA TYR A 62 6.80 0.74 6.39
C TYR A 62 7.23 -0.28 7.44
N THR A 63 7.18 0.13 8.70
CA THR A 63 7.34 -0.76 9.86
C THR A 63 5.98 -1.04 10.49
N ALA A 64 5.73 -2.30 10.84
CA ALA A 64 4.59 -2.73 11.66
C ALA A 64 5.12 -3.44 12.91
N GLY A 65 4.73 -2.97 14.09
CA GLY A 65 5.38 -3.41 15.33
C GLY A 65 6.88 -3.10 15.35
N ASP A 66 7.65 -3.94 16.06
CA ASP A 66 9.09 -3.73 16.26
C ASP A 66 9.97 -4.41 15.20
N GLN A 67 9.45 -5.44 14.51
CA GLN A 67 10.26 -6.29 13.62
C GLN A 67 9.71 -6.41 12.19
N ILE A 68 8.42 -6.18 11.95
CA ILE A 68 7.84 -6.44 10.63
C ILE A 68 8.12 -5.26 9.69
N ARG A 69 8.62 -5.57 8.49
CA ARG A 69 8.82 -4.61 7.41
C ARG A 69 7.90 -4.91 6.25
N LEU A 70 7.26 -3.87 5.75
CA LEU A 70 6.37 -3.92 4.60
C LEU A 70 7.09 -3.29 3.41
N TYR A 71 7.43 -4.10 2.41
CA TYR A 71 8.07 -3.61 1.19
C TYR A 71 7.00 -3.17 0.21
N THR A 72 6.92 -1.86 0.03
CA THR A 72 5.86 -1.24 -0.77
C THR A 72 6.40 -0.38 -1.90
N ARG A 73 5.50 0.06 -2.76
CA ARG A 73 5.68 1.27 -3.57
C ARG A 73 4.50 2.20 -3.31
N VAL A 74 4.80 3.44 -2.96
CA VAL A 74 3.79 4.48 -2.74
C VAL A 74 3.70 5.41 -3.95
N VAL A 75 2.47 5.78 -4.32
CA VAL A 75 2.17 6.76 -5.36
C VAL A 75 1.12 7.73 -4.80
N ASP A 76 1.51 8.97 -4.50
CA ASP A 76 0.62 9.96 -3.87
C ASP A 76 -0.21 10.78 -4.87
N GLU A 77 -0.03 10.64 -6.19
CA GLU A 77 -0.74 11.51 -7.15
C GLU A 77 -1.22 10.69 -8.35
N ILE A 78 -2.45 10.17 -8.29
CA ILE A 78 -3.13 9.53 -9.42
C ILE A 78 -4.57 10.07 -9.59
N PRO A 79 -5.02 10.37 -10.82
CA PRO A 79 -4.19 10.57 -12.01
C PRO A 79 -3.18 11.70 -11.78
N ARG A 80 -2.13 11.77 -12.60
CA ARG A 80 -1.00 12.68 -12.35
C ARG A 80 -1.47 14.14 -12.22
N GLY A 81 -1.08 14.80 -11.12
CA GLY A 81 -1.46 16.18 -10.82
C GLY A 81 -2.80 16.32 -10.08
N ASP A 82 -3.42 15.20 -9.71
CA ASP A 82 -4.51 15.10 -8.74
C ASP A 82 -3.94 14.48 -7.45
N ASP A 83 -4.09 15.18 -6.33
CA ASP A 83 -3.64 14.77 -5.00
C ASP A 83 -4.69 13.96 -4.24
N LYS A 84 -5.85 13.69 -4.84
CA LYS A 84 -6.95 13.01 -4.14
C LYS A 84 -6.78 11.50 -4.03
N TYR A 85 -6.08 10.83 -4.93
CA TYR A 85 -5.92 9.38 -4.82
C TYR A 85 -4.48 9.01 -4.57
N HIS A 86 -4.33 8.06 -3.65
CA HIS A 86 -3.04 7.51 -3.30
C HIS A 86 -3.09 5.98 -3.41
N LEU A 87 -1.99 5.40 -3.88
CA LEU A 87 -1.82 3.95 -3.96
C LEU A 87 -0.63 3.47 -3.16
N VAL A 88 -0.86 2.43 -2.38
CA VAL A 88 0.19 1.65 -1.71
C VAL A 88 0.18 0.23 -2.27
N TYR A 89 1.17 -0.10 -3.08
CA TYR A 89 1.38 -1.47 -3.54
C TYR A 89 2.22 -2.22 -2.51
N LEU A 90 1.67 -3.22 -1.84
CA LEU A 90 2.41 -4.09 -0.93
C LEU A 90 2.93 -5.31 -1.68
N PHE A 91 4.25 -5.47 -1.81
CA PHE A 91 4.85 -6.58 -2.56
C PHE A 91 5.26 -7.75 -1.69
N TYR A 92 5.76 -7.47 -0.49
CA TYR A 92 6.35 -8.45 0.39
C TYR A 92 6.29 -8.00 1.85
N ILE A 93 6.16 -8.98 2.74
CA ILE A 93 6.13 -8.80 4.19
C ILE A 93 7.31 -9.59 4.74
N ASP A 94 8.17 -8.90 5.48
CA ASP A 94 9.39 -9.42 6.07
C ASP A 94 9.26 -9.38 7.59
N ASP A 95 8.94 -10.53 8.18
CA ASP A 95 8.76 -10.74 9.63
C ASP A 95 10.03 -11.24 10.33
N ASP A 96 11.01 -11.78 9.58
CA ASP A 96 12.23 -12.40 10.11
C ASP A 96 13.55 -11.69 9.72
N HIS A 97 13.49 -10.65 8.89
CA HIS A 97 14.63 -9.91 8.36
C HIS A 97 15.57 -10.73 7.46
N GLU A 98 15.11 -11.82 6.85
CA GLU A 98 15.95 -12.74 6.07
C GLU A 98 16.03 -12.43 4.56
N TYR A 99 15.45 -11.33 4.07
CA TYR A 99 15.43 -11.04 2.64
C TYR A 99 16.84 -10.99 1.99
N ASP A 100 17.02 -11.72 0.89
CA ASP A 100 18.27 -11.66 0.10
C ASP A 100 18.21 -10.47 -0.88
N ARG A 101 19.36 -9.86 -1.17
CA ARG A 101 19.52 -8.77 -2.15
C ARG A 101 18.91 -9.09 -3.52
N LYS A 102 18.82 -10.38 -3.88
CA LYS A 102 18.21 -10.84 -5.13
C LYS A 102 16.70 -10.59 -5.16
N GLU A 103 16.01 -10.72 -4.04
CA GLU A 103 14.56 -10.49 -3.93
C GLU A 103 14.26 -9.00 -4.02
N LEU A 104 15.05 -8.16 -3.33
CA LEU A 104 14.95 -6.71 -3.46
C LEU A 104 15.08 -6.20 -4.89
N ALA A 105 15.98 -6.79 -5.70
CA ALA A 105 16.11 -6.42 -7.10
C ALA A 105 14.85 -6.74 -7.91
N THR A 106 14.20 -7.87 -7.61
CA THR A 106 12.92 -8.25 -8.23
C THR A 106 11.81 -7.29 -7.83
N TYR A 107 11.68 -6.98 -6.54
CA TYR A 107 10.66 -6.04 -6.07
C TYR A 107 10.87 -4.63 -6.61
N ASN A 108 12.12 -4.17 -6.77
CA ASN A 108 12.40 -2.89 -7.42
C ASN A 108 11.90 -2.83 -8.87
N GLN A 109 12.06 -3.91 -9.65
CA GLN A 109 11.54 -3.99 -11.02
C GLN A 109 10.00 -3.99 -11.03
N THR A 110 9.38 -4.73 -10.11
CA THR A 110 7.92 -4.75 -9.96
C THR A 110 7.40 -3.37 -9.54
N ALA A 111 8.09 -2.69 -8.62
CA ALA A 111 7.75 -1.34 -8.19
C ALA A 111 7.84 -0.32 -9.34
N GLU A 112 8.86 -0.44 -10.20
CA GLU A 112 8.97 0.39 -11.40
C GLU A 112 7.78 0.15 -12.36
N ALA A 113 7.44 -1.10 -12.62
CA ALA A 113 6.32 -1.45 -13.50
C ALA A 113 4.98 -0.92 -12.94
N LYS A 114 4.73 -1.08 -11.64
CA LYS A 114 3.52 -0.58 -10.99
C LYS A 114 3.45 0.94 -10.93
N LEU A 115 4.58 1.61 -10.71
CA LEU A 115 4.65 3.06 -10.80
C LEU A 115 4.31 3.56 -12.21
N GLN A 116 4.85 2.92 -13.25
CA GLN A 116 4.55 3.29 -14.65
C GLN A 116 3.07 3.06 -14.99
N GLU A 117 2.50 1.95 -14.54
CA GLU A 117 1.09 1.63 -14.74
C GLU A 117 0.19 2.67 -14.05
N ALA A 118 0.40 2.92 -12.75
CA ALA A 118 -0.38 3.90 -11.97
C ALA A 118 -0.30 5.32 -12.55
N THR A 119 0.90 5.76 -12.94
CA THR A 119 1.11 7.11 -13.48
C THR A 119 0.69 7.28 -14.93
N SER A 120 0.28 6.19 -15.60
CA SER A 120 -0.32 6.22 -16.93
C SER A 120 -1.84 6.44 -16.91
N LEU A 121 -2.47 6.39 -15.74
CA LEU A 121 -3.90 6.68 -15.55
C LEU A 121 -4.12 8.19 -15.73
N GLU A 122 -4.96 8.57 -16.68
CA GLU A 122 -5.16 9.98 -17.06
C GLU A 122 -6.41 10.60 -16.43
N THR A 123 -7.37 9.77 -16.01
CA THR A 123 -8.65 10.23 -15.46
C THR A 123 -9.04 9.49 -14.18
N VAL A 124 -9.88 10.11 -13.36
CA VAL A 124 -10.49 9.47 -12.17
C VAL A 124 -11.20 8.16 -12.55
N GLN A 125 -11.89 8.14 -13.68
CA GLN A 125 -12.57 6.92 -14.16
C GLN A 125 -11.58 5.79 -14.46
N ASP A 126 -10.38 6.11 -14.99
CA ASP A 126 -9.34 5.12 -15.21
C ASP A 126 -8.78 4.60 -13.88
N VAL A 127 -8.67 5.48 -12.87
CA VAL A 127 -8.28 5.11 -11.50
C VAL A 127 -9.31 4.16 -10.89
N ASP A 128 -10.60 4.49 -10.90
CA ASP A 128 -11.64 3.63 -10.35
C ASP A 128 -11.64 2.23 -11.00
N ALA A 129 -11.58 2.18 -12.34
CA ALA A 129 -11.52 0.92 -13.07
C ALA A 129 -10.25 0.11 -12.75
N TYR A 130 -9.13 0.80 -12.52
CA TYR A 130 -7.87 0.19 -12.13
C TYR A 130 -7.95 -0.41 -10.72
N LEU A 131 -8.49 0.35 -9.76
CA LEU A 131 -8.68 -0.09 -8.37
C LEU A 131 -9.55 -1.35 -8.29
N ASP A 132 -10.68 -1.35 -9.01
CA ASP A 132 -11.57 -2.51 -9.13
C ASP A 132 -10.84 -3.73 -9.71
N THR A 133 -10.11 -3.53 -10.81
CA THR A 133 -9.37 -4.61 -11.48
C THR A 133 -8.30 -5.22 -10.57
N MET A 134 -7.68 -4.38 -9.75
CA MET A 134 -6.60 -4.79 -8.85
C MET A 134 -7.09 -5.31 -7.50
N ASN A 135 -8.39 -5.32 -7.24
CA ASN A 135 -8.99 -5.61 -5.93
C ASN A 135 -8.35 -4.76 -4.82
N ALA A 136 -8.25 -3.45 -5.07
CA ALA A 136 -7.69 -2.52 -4.11
C ALA A 136 -8.59 -2.42 -2.86
N LEU A 137 -7.95 -2.42 -1.68
CA LEU A 137 -8.61 -2.46 -0.38
C LEU A 137 -8.59 -1.07 0.26
N ASP A 138 -9.70 -0.67 0.86
CA ASP A 138 -9.73 0.45 1.82
C ASP A 138 -9.55 0.00 3.27
N ALA A 139 -9.68 0.94 4.20
CA ALA A 139 -9.55 0.68 5.62
C ALA A 139 -10.63 -0.26 6.17
N ASP A 140 -11.84 -0.24 5.62
CA ASP A 140 -12.93 -1.10 6.08
C ASP A 140 -12.73 -2.53 5.55
N ASP A 141 -12.35 -2.68 4.28
CA ASP A 141 -11.95 -3.98 3.73
C ASP A 141 -10.82 -4.63 4.53
N LEU A 142 -9.83 -3.83 4.96
CA LEU A 142 -8.71 -4.30 5.77
C LEU A 142 -9.15 -4.72 7.19
N ARG A 143 -10.09 -4.00 7.80
CA ARG A 143 -10.64 -4.36 9.12
C ARG A 143 -11.41 -5.67 9.06
N ASP A 144 -12.17 -5.90 7.98
CA ASP A 144 -12.91 -7.14 7.77
C ASP A 144 -11.97 -8.36 7.64
N LEU A 145 -10.68 -8.17 7.35
CA LEU A 145 -9.69 -9.26 7.37
C LEU A 145 -9.28 -9.69 8.79
N LEU A 146 -9.60 -8.92 9.83
CA LEU A 146 -9.28 -9.24 11.24
C LEU A 146 -10.38 -10.05 11.94
N ASP A 147 -11.60 -10.06 11.39
CA ASP A 147 -12.78 -10.73 11.94
C ASP A 147 -12.90 -12.21 11.50
#